data_AF-A0A2V6J407-F1
#
_entry.id   AF-A0A2V6J407-F1
#
_cell.length_a   1.000
_cell.length_b   1.000
_cell.length_c   1.000
_cell.angle_alpha   90.00
_cell.angle_beta   90.00
_cell.angle_gamma   90.00
#
_symmetry.space_group_name_H-M   'P 1'
#
loop_
_entity.id
_entity.type
_entity.pdbx_description
1 polymer ?
#
loop_
_entity_poly.entity_id
_entity_poly.type
_entity_poly.pdbx_seq_one_letter_code
_entity_poly.pdbx_strand_id
1 'polypeptide(L)'
;MEYMKFTECRPETAATLAEVLIALLLLGLFIPSAFEVNGVCLRLVNATKQAMAALESVHDRCESLRNLAFTDLTNTSYVRNLMATPANASDFCNSATEVVKMSAYPVAQGVTQFTRPANGPVTNDSTATDLGSTVVQVTVSTSWSTTFGGRARSEETTTLISNGTKK
;
A
#
# COMPACT_ATOMS: atom_id res chain seq x y z
N MET A 1 83.73 -29.24 -22.84
CA MET A 1 83.13 -28.02 -23.41
C MET A 1 81.66 -28.09 -23.09
N GLU A 2 81.22 -27.35 -22.09
CA GLU A 2 79.98 -27.62 -21.36
C GLU A 2 79.15 -26.34 -21.31
N TYR A 3 77.93 -26.39 -21.85
CA TYR A 3 77.10 -25.21 -22.03
C TYR A 3 76.25 -24.96 -20.79
N MET A 4 76.69 -24.00 -19.98
CA MET A 4 75.96 -23.52 -18.80
C MET A 4 74.61 -22.91 -19.23
N LYS A 5 73.53 -23.71 -19.12
CA LYS A 5 72.16 -23.22 -19.27
C LYS A 5 71.88 -22.21 -18.16
N PHE A 6 71.74 -20.94 -18.53
CA PHE A 6 71.08 -19.97 -17.66
C PHE A 6 69.64 -20.42 -17.44
N THR A 7 69.28 -20.67 -16.17
CA THR A 7 67.90 -20.89 -15.77
C THR A 7 67.11 -19.61 -16.03
N GLU A 8 66.13 -19.71 -16.92
CA GLU A 8 65.28 -18.58 -17.31
C GLU A 8 64.50 -18.08 -16.08
N CYS A 9 64.88 -16.90 -15.58
CA CYS A 9 64.22 -16.28 -14.43
C CYS A 9 62.86 -15.75 -14.87
N ARG A 10 61.88 -16.66 -14.86
CA ARG A 10 60.50 -16.41 -15.28
C ARG A 10 59.93 -15.27 -14.42
N PRO A 11 59.56 -14.12 -14.99
CA PRO A 11 58.96 -13.05 -14.20
C PRO A 11 57.58 -13.50 -13.74
N GLU A 12 57.45 -13.80 -12.44
CA GLU A 12 56.12 -13.85 -11.83
C GLU A 12 55.56 -12.43 -11.88
N THR A 13 54.56 -12.23 -12.72
CA THR A 13 53.99 -10.91 -13.01
C THR A 13 53.54 -10.25 -11.72
N ALA A 14 54.14 -9.11 -11.38
CA ALA A 14 53.87 -8.34 -10.15
C ALA A 14 52.51 -7.59 -10.19
N ALA A 15 51.44 -8.32 -10.54
CA ALA A 15 50.06 -7.84 -10.58
C ALA A 15 49.43 -7.69 -9.18
N THR A 16 50.05 -8.28 -8.16
CA THR A 16 49.54 -8.37 -6.78
C THR A 16 49.13 -7.02 -6.19
N LEU A 17 49.84 -5.93 -6.48
CA LEU A 17 49.49 -4.59 -6.02
C LEU A 17 48.18 -4.09 -6.64
N ALA A 18 48.01 -4.27 -7.96
CA ALA A 18 46.78 -3.86 -8.65
C ALA A 18 45.59 -4.75 -8.25
N GLU A 19 45.81 -6.05 -8.12
CA GLU A 19 44.84 -7.03 -7.65
C GLU A 19 44.37 -6.72 -6.22
N VAL A 20 45.29 -6.44 -5.29
CA VAL A 20 44.96 -6.05 -3.91
C VAL A 20 44.23 -4.71 -3.85
N LEU A 21 44.58 -3.72 -4.68
CA LEU A 21 43.82 -2.46 -4.76
C LEU A 21 42.39 -2.68 -5.27
N ILE A 22 42.18 -3.56 -6.25
CA ILE A 22 40.84 -3.92 -6.73
C ILE A 22 40.06 -4.69 -5.66
N ALA A 23 40.69 -5.63 -4.96
CA ALA A 23 40.08 -6.38 -3.86
C ALA A 23 39.68 -5.46 -2.70
N LEU A 24 40.52 -4.50 -2.32
CA LEU A 24 40.22 -3.50 -1.29
C LEU A 24 39.09 -2.54 -1.73
N LEU A 25 39.05 -2.14 -3.00
CA LEU A 25 37.94 -1.34 -3.56
C LEU A 25 36.61 -2.11 -3.49
N LEU A 26 36.60 -3.37 -3.93
CA LEU A 26 35.41 -4.23 -3.88
C LEU A 26 34.95 -4.47 -2.44
N LEU A 27 35.87 -4.73 -1.51
CA LEU A 27 35.57 -4.88 -0.08
C LEU A 27 35.02 -3.59 0.54
N GLY A 28 35.59 -2.44 0.18
CA GLY A 28 35.17 -1.11 0.62
C GLY A 28 33.79 -0.69 0.09
N LEU A 29 33.34 -1.25 -1.03
CA LEU A 29 31.97 -1.09 -1.55
C LEU A 29 31.01 -2.14 -0.94
N PHE A 30 31.49 -3.36 -0.73
CA PHE A 30 30.68 -4.47 -0.22
C PHE A 30 30.25 -4.26 1.25
N ILE A 31 31.18 -3.88 2.14
CA ILE A 31 30.88 -3.75 3.57
C ILE A 31 29.77 -2.70 3.84
N PRO A 32 29.80 -1.47 3.29
CA PRO A 32 28.71 -0.52 3.44
C PRO A 32 27.39 -1.03 2.85
N SER A 33 27.40 -1.64 1.66
CA SER A 33 26.15 -2.11 1.03
C SER A 33 25.46 -3.22 1.84
N ALA A 34 26.22 -4.09 2.51
CA ALA A 34 25.67 -5.07 3.46
C ALA A 34 24.98 -4.40 4.66
N PHE A 35 25.56 -3.34 5.22
CA PHE A 35 24.93 -2.58 6.31
C PHE A 35 23.72 -1.76 5.86
N GLU A 36 23.75 -1.19 4.66
CA GLU A 36 22.59 -0.47 4.09
C GLU A 36 21.41 -1.40 3.82
N VAL A 37 21.65 -2.58 3.22
CA VAL A 37 20.59 -3.58 3.00
C VAL A 37 19.97 -4.01 4.34
N ASN A 38 20.79 -4.30 5.36
CA ASN A 38 20.29 -4.62 6.71
C ASN A 38 19.45 -3.46 7.31
N GLY A 39 19.89 -2.21 7.12
CA GLY A 39 19.14 -1.03 7.55
C GLY A 39 17.80 -0.86 6.82
N VAL A 40 17.76 -1.15 5.51
CA VAL A 40 16.52 -1.15 4.71
C VAL A 40 15.57 -2.26 5.16
N CYS A 41 16.07 -3.48 5.41
CA CYS A 41 15.27 -4.59 5.92
C CYS A 41 14.61 -4.26 7.27
N LEU A 42 15.33 -3.65 8.21
CA LEU A 42 14.77 -3.24 9.51
C LEU A 42 13.72 -2.11 9.37
N ARG A 43 13.94 -1.15 8.46
CA ARG A 43 12.93 -0.12 8.14
C ARG A 43 11.68 -0.74 7.52
N LEU A 44 11.83 -1.71 6.62
CA LEU A 44 10.71 -2.43 6.00
C LEU A 44 9.91 -3.23 7.04
N VAL A 45 10.56 -3.92 7.97
CA VAL A 45 9.90 -4.65 9.08
C VAL A 45 9.10 -3.69 9.98
N ASN A 46 9.61 -2.50 10.27
CA ASN A 46 8.87 -1.51 11.06
C ASN A 46 7.67 -0.93 10.28
N ALA A 47 7.83 -0.66 8.99
CA ALA A 47 6.75 -0.21 8.11
C ALA A 47 5.64 -1.27 7.96
N THR A 48 5.99 -2.57 7.84
CA THR A 48 4.97 -3.63 7.78
C THR A 48 4.25 -3.81 9.11
N LYS A 49 4.93 -3.67 10.26
CA LYS A 49 4.26 -3.65 11.57
C LYS A 49 3.25 -2.51 11.71
N GLN A 50 3.62 -1.30 11.26
CA GLN A 50 2.72 -0.14 11.21
C GLN A 50 1.51 -0.40 10.30
N ALA A 51 1.74 -1.00 9.12
CA ALA A 51 0.66 -1.35 8.20
C ALA A 51 -0.31 -2.42 8.76
N MET A 52 0.21 -3.44 9.46
CA MET A 52 -0.65 -4.46 10.10
C MET A 52 -1.48 -3.85 11.24
N ALA A 53 -0.86 -3.08 12.15
CA ALA A 53 -1.59 -2.44 13.25
C ALA A 53 -2.64 -1.44 12.75
N ALA A 54 -2.39 -0.73 11.65
CA ALA A 54 -3.38 0.12 11.00
C ALA A 54 -4.55 -0.68 10.40
N LEU A 55 -4.28 -1.83 9.77
CA LEU A 55 -5.32 -2.72 9.25
C LEU A 55 -6.16 -3.35 10.37
N GLU A 56 -5.54 -3.82 11.45
CA GLU A 56 -6.22 -4.31 12.66
C GLU A 56 -7.12 -3.22 13.24
N SER A 57 -6.58 -2.03 13.52
CA SER A 57 -7.35 -0.89 14.05
C SER A 57 -8.56 -0.50 13.19
N VAL A 58 -8.47 -0.62 11.85
CA VAL A 58 -9.61 -0.36 10.96
C VAL A 58 -10.67 -1.46 11.06
N HIS A 59 -10.29 -2.74 11.18
CA HIS A 59 -11.22 -3.84 11.37
C HIS A 59 -11.87 -3.78 12.76
N ASP A 60 -11.09 -3.57 13.83
CA ASP A 60 -11.57 -3.44 15.21
C ASP A 60 -12.58 -2.28 15.35
N ARG A 61 -12.33 -1.15 14.67
CA ARG A 61 -13.28 -0.03 14.62
C ARG A 61 -14.52 -0.38 13.81
N CYS A 62 -14.38 -1.05 12.67
CA CYS A 62 -15.50 -1.46 11.83
C CYS A 62 -16.43 -2.41 12.60
N GLU A 63 -15.87 -3.41 13.29
CA GLU A 63 -16.59 -4.32 14.18
C GLU A 63 -17.25 -3.57 15.35
N SER A 64 -16.54 -2.65 15.99
CA SER A 64 -17.11 -1.82 17.07
C SER A 64 -18.33 -1.02 16.62
N LEU A 65 -18.31 -0.47 15.40
CA LEU A 65 -19.43 0.28 14.81
C LEU A 65 -20.54 -0.65 14.29
N ARG A 66 -20.19 -1.86 13.81
CA ARG A 66 -21.14 -2.86 13.31
C ARG A 66 -21.95 -3.54 14.42
N ASN A 67 -21.38 -3.64 15.62
CA ASN A 67 -22.01 -4.25 16.79
C ASN A 67 -22.81 -3.22 17.64
N LEU A 68 -22.89 -1.97 17.21
CA LEU A 68 -23.70 -0.90 17.83
C LEU A 68 -25.18 -1.00 17.41
N ALA A 69 -26.11 -0.77 18.33
CA ALA A 69 -27.53 -0.65 17.99
C ALA A 69 -27.77 0.54 17.05
N PHE A 70 -28.76 0.51 16.15
CA PHE A 70 -28.88 1.54 15.11
C PHE A 70 -29.17 2.96 15.63
N THR A 71 -29.87 3.10 16.76
CA THR A 71 -29.99 4.37 17.51
C THR A 71 -28.62 4.85 18.01
N ASP A 72 -27.83 3.91 18.51
CA ASP A 72 -26.43 4.07 18.87
C ASP A 72 -25.47 4.00 17.66
N LEU A 73 -26.00 4.04 16.43
CA LEU A 73 -25.29 4.35 15.19
C LEU A 73 -25.84 5.61 14.46
N THR A 74 -26.79 6.36 15.06
CA THR A 74 -27.34 7.63 14.52
C THR A 74 -27.29 8.89 15.45
N ASN A 75 -27.21 8.76 16.78
CA ASN A 75 -26.92 9.88 17.75
C ASN A 75 -25.41 10.27 17.94
N THR A 76 -24.94 11.39 17.35
CA THR A 76 -23.50 11.81 17.26
C THR A 76 -22.61 11.59 18.49
N SER A 77 -23.00 12.09 19.68
CA SER A 77 -22.10 12.20 20.84
C SER A 77 -21.54 10.85 21.31
N TYR A 78 -22.29 9.78 21.11
CA TYR A 78 -21.91 8.44 21.53
C TYR A 78 -20.80 7.85 20.66
N VAL A 79 -20.78 8.07 19.33
CA VAL A 79 -19.63 7.60 18.51
C VAL A 79 -18.40 8.47 18.74
N ARG A 80 -18.55 9.76 19.03
CA ARG A 80 -17.42 10.57 19.51
C ARG A 80 -16.81 9.98 20.79
N ASN A 81 -17.63 9.53 21.74
CA ASN A 81 -17.16 8.90 22.96
C ASN A 81 -16.51 7.51 22.68
N LEU A 82 -17.07 6.72 21.76
CA LEU A 82 -16.48 5.44 21.31
C LEU A 82 -15.13 5.63 20.61
N MET A 83 -14.94 6.75 19.90
CA MET A 83 -13.68 7.14 19.26
C MET A 83 -12.70 7.88 20.18
N ALA A 84 -13.08 8.18 21.43
CA ALA A 84 -12.16 8.80 22.40
C ALA A 84 -11.06 7.82 22.86
N THR A 85 -11.28 6.52 22.69
CA THR A 85 -10.27 5.46 22.81
C THR A 85 -9.88 4.95 21.42
N PRO A 86 -8.59 4.68 21.15
CA PRO A 86 -8.15 3.92 19.97
C PRO A 86 -8.90 2.59 19.84
N ALA A 87 -9.11 2.11 18.60
CA ALA A 87 -9.79 0.84 18.36
C ALA A 87 -8.95 -0.38 18.76
N ASN A 88 -7.62 -0.24 18.68
CA ASN A 88 -6.63 -1.24 19.02
C ASN A 88 -5.62 -0.62 20.02
N ALA A 89 -5.12 -1.40 20.98
CA ALA A 89 -4.23 -0.92 22.04
C ALA A 89 -2.75 -0.75 21.62
N SER A 90 -2.44 -0.98 20.34
CA SER A 90 -1.08 -0.86 19.78
C SER A 90 -0.56 0.58 19.82
N ASP A 91 0.70 0.77 20.25
CA ASP A 91 1.35 2.09 20.28
C ASP A 91 1.39 2.79 18.90
N PHE A 92 1.30 2.04 17.80
CA PHE A 92 1.21 2.62 16.46
C PHE A 92 -0.06 3.45 16.27
N CYS A 93 -1.17 3.12 16.94
CA CYS A 93 -2.41 3.89 16.90
C CYS A 93 -2.24 5.30 17.50
N ASN A 94 -1.30 5.50 18.44
CA ASN A 94 -0.96 6.82 18.98
C ASN A 94 -0.30 7.75 17.94
N SER A 95 0.18 7.19 16.81
CA SER A 95 0.78 7.92 15.69
C SER A 95 -0.10 7.99 14.43
N ALA A 96 -1.29 7.37 14.47
CA ALA A 96 -2.17 7.22 13.31
C ALA A 96 -3.42 8.10 13.41
N THR A 97 -3.77 8.80 12.33
CA THR A 97 -4.99 9.60 12.25
C THR A 97 -6.16 8.74 11.77
N GLU A 98 -7.03 8.31 12.69
CA GLU A 98 -8.25 7.57 12.36
C GLU A 98 -9.34 8.48 11.78
N VAL A 99 -10.02 8.04 10.71
CA VAL A 99 -11.10 8.79 10.05
C VAL A 99 -12.28 7.88 9.70
N VAL A 100 -13.36 7.97 10.48
CA VAL A 100 -14.63 7.26 10.27
C VAL A 100 -15.62 8.14 9.50
N LYS A 101 -16.42 7.54 8.60
CA LYS A 101 -17.50 8.19 7.83
C LYS A 101 -18.73 7.27 7.82
N MET A 102 -19.93 7.83 8.04
CA MET A 102 -21.18 7.06 8.26
C MET A 102 -22.37 7.64 7.49
N SER A 103 -23.33 6.77 7.14
CA SER A 103 -24.25 6.98 6.00
C SER A 103 -25.30 5.81 5.92
N ALA A 104 -26.60 6.00 5.64
CA ALA A 104 -27.72 5.00 5.79
C ALA A 104 -28.29 4.27 4.51
N TYR A 105 -28.79 3.02 4.65
CA TYR A 105 -29.07 2.00 3.59
C TYR A 105 -30.58 1.56 3.53
N PRO A 106 -31.22 0.84 2.54
CA PRO A 106 -30.95 0.34 1.14
C PRO A 106 -31.80 1.10 0.03
N VAL A 107 -31.76 0.96 -1.32
CA VAL A 107 -30.99 0.27 -2.42
C VAL A 107 -31.36 0.89 -3.81
N ALA A 108 -30.59 0.67 -4.91
CA ALA A 108 -30.79 1.24 -6.27
C ALA A 108 -31.55 0.34 -7.30
N GLN A 109 -32.31 0.94 -8.24
CA GLN A 109 -33.12 0.24 -9.27
C GLN A 109 -32.53 0.38 -10.67
N GLY A 110 -31.58 -0.51 -11.00
CA GLY A 110 -30.72 -0.43 -12.20
C GLY A 110 -29.44 0.38 -11.93
N VAL A 111 -28.57 0.51 -12.93
CA VAL A 111 -27.26 1.17 -12.78
C VAL A 111 -27.11 2.34 -13.76
N THR A 112 -26.69 3.49 -13.25
CA THR A 112 -26.18 4.62 -14.05
C THR A 112 -24.65 4.56 -14.07
N GLN A 113 -24.08 4.14 -15.20
CA GLN A 113 -22.64 4.05 -15.42
C GLN A 113 -22.12 5.26 -16.20
N PHE A 114 -21.10 5.92 -15.67
CA PHE A 114 -20.34 6.94 -16.39
C PHE A 114 -18.99 6.40 -16.82
N THR A 115 -18.70 6.40 -18.12
CA THR A 115 -17.46 5.88 -18.67
C THR A 115 -16.61 7.02 -19.23
N ARG A 116 -15.35 7.14 -18.81
CA ARG A 116 -14.39 8.12 -19.32
C ARG A 116 -13.21 7.40 -19.98
N PRO A 117 -13.06 7.43 -21.31
CA PRO A 117 -11.86 6.95 -21.97
C PRO A 117 -10.67 7.91 -21.72
N ALA A 118 -9.44 7.41 -21.85
CA ALA A 118 -8.23 8.20 -21.66
C ALA A 118 -8.24 9.45 -22.56
N ASN A 119 -8.21 10.63 -21.94
CA ASN A 119 -8.27 11.95 -22.58
C ASN A 119 -9.46 12.21 -23.52
N GLY A 120 -10.58 11.49 -23.35
CA GLY A 120 -11.80 11.67 -24.16
C GLY A 120 -13.03 12.16 -23.37
N PRO A 121 -14.16 12.42 -24.08
CA PRO A 121 -15.41 12.84 -23.47
C PRO A 121 -16.04 11.71 -22.63
N VAL A 122 -16.80 12.07 -21.60
CA VAL A 122 -17.52 11.11 -20.75
C VAL A 122 -18.82 10.68 -21.43
N THR A 123 -19.10 9.38 -21.45
CA THR A 123 -20.41 8.84 -21.83
C THR A 123 -21.20 8.41 -20.58
N ASN A 124 -22.53 8.46 -20.67
CA ASN A 124 -23.46 7.94 -19.67
C ASN A 124 -24.24 6.78 -20.32
N ASP A 125 -24.26 5.63 -19.67
CA ASP A 125 -25.13 4.50 -19.99
C ASP A 125 -25.94 4.18 -18.72
N SER A 126 -27.26 4.30 -18.79
CA SER A 126 -28.13 4.17 -17.62
C SER A 126 -29.27 3.21 -17.87
N THR A 127 -29.21 2.08 -17.17
CA THR A 127 -30.34 1.17 -16.98
C THR A 127 -31.19 1.55 -15.75
N ALA A 128 -30.74 2.52 -14.95
CA ALA A 128 -31.46 2.96 -13.76
C ALA A 128 -32.67 3.84 -14.12
N THR A 129 -33.82 3.56 -13.50
CA THR A 129 -35.00 4.44 -13.50
C THR A 129 -34.99 5.40 -12.30
N ASP A 130 -34.45 4.95 -11.17
CA ASP A 130 -34.09 5.73 -9.99
C ASP A 130 -32.91 5.06 -9.27
N LEU A 131 -32.04 5.85 -8.65
CA LEU A 131 -30.92 5.38 -7.82
C LEU A 131 -31.31 5.20 -6.34
N GLY A 132 -32.45 5.77 -5.93
CA GLY A 132 -32.94 5.74 -4.56
C GLY A 132 -32.66 7.04 -3.81
N SER A 133 -33.56 7.40 -2.89
CA SER A 133 -33.48 8.65 -2.09
C SER A 133 -32.81 8.45 -0.73
N THR A 134 -32.80 7.23 -0.22
CA THR A 134 -32.17 6.85 1.05
C THR A 134 -30.71 6.46 0.89
N VAL A 135 -30.20 6.16 -0.32
CA VAL A 135 -28.87 5.54 -0.57
C VAL A 135 -28.51 5.60 -2.04
N VAL A 136 -27.22 5.43 -2.36
CA VAL A 136 -26.72 4.86 -3.62
C VAL A 136 -25.51 3.93 -3.33
N GLN A 137 -25.49 2.71 -3.87
CA GLN A 137 -24.26 1.90 -3.92
C GLN A 137 -23.36 2.40 -5.05
N VAL A 138 -22.09 2.69 -4.77
CA VAL A 138 -21.13 3.20 -5.75
C VAL A 138 -19.94 2.27 -5.87
N THR A 139 -19.76 1.72 -7.07
CA THR A 139 -18.58 0.98 -7.50
C THR A 139 -17.77 1.85 -8.46
N VAL A 140 -16.47 2.01 -8.19
CA VAL A 140 -15.54 2.70 -9.07
C VAL A 140 -14.49 1.69 -9.53
N SER A 141 -14.39 1.49 -10.84
CA SER A 141 -13.43 0.61 -11.49
C SER A 141 -12.58 1.42 -12.46
N THR A 142 -11.27 1.22 -12.46
CA THR A 142 -10.34 1.87 -13.39
C THR A 142 -9.41 0.83 -14.00
N SER A 143 -9.09 0.97 -15.29
CA SER A 143 -8.23 0.02 -16.01
C SER A 143 -7.20 0.72 -16.89
N TRP A 144 -6.01 0.13 -16.95
CA TRP A 144 -4.88 0.66 -17.71
C TRP A 144 -3.96 -0.47 -18.20
N SER A 145 -3.22 -0.22 -19.28
CA SER A 145 -2.17 -1.13 -19.76
C SER A 145 -0.79 -0.65 -19.31
N THR A 146 0.09 -1.57 -18.90
CA THR A 146 1.48 -1.22 -18.60
C THR A 146 2.29 -1.14 -19.89
N THR A 147 2.89 0.02 -20.18
CA THR A 147 3.70 0.26 -21.39
C THR A 147 4.84 -0.76 -21.53
N PHE A 148 5.42 -1.19 -20.40
CA PHE A 148 6.32 -2.34 -20.35
C PHE A 148 5.53 -3.62 -20.03
N GLY A 149 5.76 -4.68 -20.80
CA GLY A 149 5.13 -5.99 -20.61
C GLY A 149 3.66 -6.11 -21.07
N GLY A 150 3.02 -5.01 -21.48
CA GLY A 150 1.72 -5.02 -22.18
C GLY A 150 0.53 -5.57 -21.39
N ARG A 151 0.64 -5.73 -20.07
CA ARG A 151 -0.42 -6.33 -19.25
C ARG A 151 -1.49 -5.29 -18.93
N ALA A 152 -2.74 -5.63 -19.23
CA ALA A 152 -3.88 -4.92 -18.67
C ALA A 152 -3.93 -5.11 -17.15
N ARG A 153 -4.27 -4.05 -16.44
CA ARG A 153 -4.51 -3.98 -15.00
C ARG A 153 -5.84 -3.28 -14.76
N SER A 154 -6.49 -3.64 -13.67
CA SER A 154 -7.66 -2.93 -13.17
C SER A 154 -7.68 -2.95 -11.66
N GLU A 155 -8.13 -1.85 -11.07
CA GLU A 155 -8.41 -1.72 -9.64
C GLU A 155 -9.86 -1.26 -9.48
N GLU A 156 -10.54 -1.83 -8.49
CA GLU A 156 -11.96 -1.58 -8.26
C GLU A 156 -12.24 -1.46 -6.76
N THR A 157 -13.19 -0.60 -6.39
CA THR A 157 -13.69 -0.49 -5.02
C THR A 157 -15.19 -0.24 -5.02
N THR A 158 -15.92 -0.99 -4.20
CA THR A 158 -17.37 -0.84 -3.98
C THR A 158 -17.64 -0.30 -2.59
N THR A 159 -18.51 0.69 -2.49
CA THR A 159 -18.93 1.32 -1.23
C THR A 159 -20.43 1.58 -1.19
N LEU A 160 -21.02 1.60 0.00
CA LEU A 160 -22.42 1.93 0.21
C LEU A 160 -22.50 3.38 0.70
N ILE A 161 -22.88 4.32 -0.18
CA ILE A 161 -22.93 5.76 0.10
C ILE A 161 -24.39 6.18 0.29
N SER A 162 -24.70 6.72 1.46
CA SER A 162 -25.82 6.14 2.20
C SER A 162 -26.46 7.34 2.97
N ASN A 163 -27.76 7.66 2.82
CA ASN A 163 -28.34 8.96 3.21
C ASN A 163 -28.63 9.06 4.73
N GLY A 164 -27.56 9.07 5.53
CA GLY A 164 -27.64 9.06 6.98
C GLY A 164 -27.58 10.46 7.59
N THR A 165 -28.57 10.80 8.42
CA THR A 165 -28.37 11.80 9.47
C THR A 165 -27.27 11.32 10.41
N LYS A 166 -26.21 12.13 10.47
CA LYS A 166 -24.92 11.83 11.12
C LYS A 166 -25.02 11.28 12.55
N LYS A 167 -24.20 10.27 12.83
CA LYS A 167 -23.28 10.39 13.96
C LYS A 167 -22.04 11.22 13.61
#